data_AF-A0A7K2C7D6-F1
#
_entry.id   AF-A0A7K2C7D6-F1
#
_cell.length_a   1.000
_cell.length_b   1.000
_cell.length_c   1.000
_cell.angle_alpha   90.00
_cell.angle_beta   90.00
_cell.angle_gamma   90.00
#
_symmetry.space_group_name_H-M   'P 1'
#
loop_
_entity.id
_entity.type
_entity.pdbx_description
1 polymer ?
#
loop_
_entity_poly.entity_id
_entity_poly.type
_entity_poly.pdbx_seq_one_letter_code
_entity_poly.pdbx_strand_id
1 'polypeptide(L)' 'VRLTEPLSMGWCLECHREPEKYLRPNEEVTTMGYLHTEGFLEENLNRIRQEGIRPPTNCSACHY' A
#
# COMPACT_ATOMS: atom_id res chain seq x y z
N VAL A 1 6.91 -22.60 -9.47
CA VAL A 1 6.32 -21.35 -8.90
C VAL A 1 7.48 -20.42 -8.56
N ARG A 2 7.46 -19.18 -9.06
CA ARG A 2 8.47 -18.15 -8.76
C ARG A 2 7.78 -17.00 -8.04
N LEU A 3 8.41 -16.49 -6.99
CA LEU A 3 8.00 -15.25 -6.35
C LEU A 3 8.47 -14.07 -7.19
N THR A 4 7.56 -13.16 -7.55
CA THR A 4 7.91 -11.89 -8.22
C THR A 4 8.51 -10.91 -7.21
N GLU A 5 7.92 -10.85 -6.02
CA GLU A 5 8.34 -9.99 -4.92
C GLU A 5 8.91 -10.83 -3.76
N PRO A 6 9.79 -10.27 -2.92
CA PRO A 6 10.48 -11.03 -1.87
C PRO A 6 9.58 -11.44 -0.70
N LEU A 7 8.43 -10.79 -0.50
CA LEU A 7 7.49 -11.04 0.61
C LEU A 7 8.16 -11.06 2.00
N SER A 8 9.24 -10.30 2.16
CA SER A 8 9.96 -10.18 3.42
C SER A 8 9.32 -9.09 4.30
N MET A 9 9.61 -9.09 5.61
CA MET A 9 9.15 -8.03 6.51
C MET A 9 9.56 -6.63 6.01
N GLY A 10 10.79 -6.49 5.51
CA GLY A 10 11.29 -5.22 4.97
C GLY A 10 10.43 -4.70 3.82
N TRP A 11 10.09 -5.58 2.88
CA TRP A 11 9.22 -5.28 1.74
C TRP A 11 7.81 -4.86 2.18
N CYS A 12 7.21 -5.60 3.13
CA CYS A 12 5.91 -5.20 3.68
C CYS A 12 5.96 -3.81 4.34
N LEU A 13 7.05 -3.53 5.08
CA LEU A 13 7.21 -2.27 5.80
C LEU A 13 7.44 -1.06 4.88
N GLU A 14 7.89 -1.24 3.64
CA GLU A 14 7.99 -0.15 2.67
C GLU A 14 6.60 0.47 2.42
N CYS A 15 5.59 -0.36 2.13
CA CYS A 15 4.21 0.10 1.95
C CYS A 15 3.57 0.59 3.26
N HIS A 16 3.88 -0.02 4.41
CA HIS A 16 3.34 0.46 5.68
C HIS A 16 3.88 1.86 6.07
N ARG A 17 5.09 2.22 5.64
CA ARG A 17 5.70 3.52 5.92
C ARG A 17 5.31 4.60 4.91
N GLU A 18 5.08 4.22 3.65
CA GLU A 18 4.72 5.13 2.56
C GLU A 18 3.51 4.59 1.76
N PRO A 19 2.34 4.41 2.39
CA PRO A 19 1.19 3.78 1.76
C PRO A 19 0.66 4.55 0.55
N GLU A 20 0.86 5.86 0.49
CA GLU A 20 0.43 6.73 -0.60
C GLU A 20 1.05 6.36 -1.95
N LYS A 21 2.19 5.65 -1.95
CA LYS A 21 2.86 5.20 -3.17
C LYS A 21 2.25 3.92 -3.76
N TYR A 22 1.38 3.23 -3.02
CA TYR A 22 0.91 1.88 -3.40
C TYR A 22 -0.60 1.69 -3.32
N LEU A 23 -1.31 2.55 -2.58
CA LEU A 23 -2.76 2.42 -2.38
C LEU A 23 -3.51 2.50 -3.71
N ARG A 24 -4.42 1.55 -3.97
CA ARG A 24 -5.25 1.54 -5.18
C ARG A 24 -6.69 1.99 -4.89
N PRO A 25 -7.39 2.56 -5.88
CA PRO A 25 -8.85 2.70 -5.84
C PRO A 25 -9.53 1.35 -5.55
N ASN A 26 -10.65 1.37 -4.83
CA ASN A 26 -11.32 0.14 -4.39
C ASN A 26 -11.85 -0.68 -5.58
N GLU A 27 -12.20 -0.01 -6.66
CA GLU A 27 -12.73 -0.60 -7.90
C GLU A 27 -11.64 -1.33 -8.70
N GLU A 28 -10.36 -0.98 -8.48
CA GLU A 28 -9.21 -1.45 -9.28
C GLU A 28 -8.28 -2.40 -8.51
N VAL A 29 -8.71 -2.88 -7.32
CA VAL A 29 -7.88 -3.72 -6.44
C VAL A 29 -7.41 -5.00 -7.15
N THR A 30 -8.27 -5.63 -7.95
CA THR A 30 -7.97 -6.88 -8.68
C THR A 30 -7.58 -6.68 -10.13
N THR A 31 -7.50 -5.43 -10.61
CA THR A 31 -7.14 -5.13 -12.00
C THR A 31 -5.66 -5.38 -12.23
N MET A 32 -5.37 -6.37 -13.07
CA MET A 32 -4.01 -6.70 -13.48
C MET A 32 -3.50 -5.65 -14.49
N GLY A 33 -2.25 -5.22 -14.35
CA GLY A 33 -1.66 -4.21 -15.24
C GLY A 33 -2.15 -2.78 -15.00
N TYR A 34 -2.81 -2.51 -13.88
CA TYR A 34 -3.19 -1.15 -13.47
C TYR A 34 -1.97 -0.20 -13.50
N LEU A 35 -2.13 0.94 -14.17
CA LEU A 35 -1.14 2.01 -14.25
C LEU A 35 -1.60 3.19 -13.41
N HIS A 36 -0.68 3.78 -12.66
CA HIS A 36 -0.96 4.97 -11.86
C HIS A 36 -1.37 6.14 -12.76
N THR A 37 -2.43 6.82 -12.36
CA THR A 37 -2.91 8.05 -12.99
C THR A 37 -2.02 9.24 -12.64
N GLU A 38 -2.13 10.31 -13.42
CA GLU A 38 -1.55 11.60 -13.05
C GLU A 38 -2.19 12.08 -11.73
N GLY A 39 -1.38 12.55 -10.78
CA GLY A 39 -1.87 12.97 -9.46
C GLY A 39 -2.05 11.85 -8.42
N PHE A 40 -1.77 10.58 -8.76
CA PHE A 40 -1.95 9.41 -7.89
C PHE A 40 -1.46 9.60 -6.43
N LEU A 41 -0.27 10.20 -6.24
CA LEU A 41 0.28 10.45 -4.91
C LEU A 41 -0.58 11.42 -4.09
N GLU A 42 -1.01 12.53 -4.71
CA GLU A 42 -1.81 13.55 -4.04
C GLU A 42 -3.22 13.04 -3.73
N GLU A 43 -3.82 12.28 -4.64
CA GLU A 43 -5.10 11.59 -4.43
C GLU A 43 -5.02 10.64 -3.23
N ASN A 44 -3.96 9.82 -3.16
CA ASN A 44 -3.78 8.90 -2.05
C ASN A 44 -3.49 9.62 -0.73
N LEU A 45 -2.71 10.70 -0.73
CA LEU A 45 -2.50 11.53 0.46
C LEU A 45 -3.82 12.12 0.97
N ASN A 46 -4.68 12.59 0.06
CA ASN A 46 -6.02 13.07 0.40
C ASN A 46 -6.87 11.94 1.00
N ARG A 47 -6.87 10.77 0.35
CA ARG A 47 -7.62 9.60 0.80
C ARG A 47 -7.18 9.11 2.17
N ILE A 48 -5.87 9.00 2.42
CA ILE A 48 -5.32 8.61 3.73
C ILE A 48 -5.80 9.55 4.82
N ARG A 49 -5.83 10.87 4.56
CA ARG A 49 -6.35 11.87 5.50
C ARG A 49 -7.85 11.71 5.75
N GLN A 50 -8.63 11.50 4.69
CA GLN A 50 -10.10 11.41 4.77
C GLN A 50 -10.57 10.11 5.45
N GLU A 51 -9.97 8.98 5.08
CA GLU A 51 -10.33 7.64 5.57
C GLU A 51 -9.59 7.26 6.87
N GLY A 52 -8.57 8.03 7.26
CA GLY A 52 -7.79 7.75 8.47
C GLY A 52 -6.95 6.48 8.37
N ILE A 53 -6.43 6.17 7.18
CA ILE A 53 -5.63 4.97 6.91
C ILE A 53 -4.31 5.06 7.70
N ARG A 54 -4.08 4.12 8.61
CA ARG A 54 -2.91 4.09 9.50
C ARG A 54 -2.29 2.69 9.54
N PRO A 55 -1.48 2.32 8.54
CA PRO A 55 -0.80 1.03 8.54
C PRO A 55 0.10 0.93 9.78
N PRO A 56 0.07 -0.20 10.52
CA PRO A 56 0.85 -0.33 11.73
C PRO A 56 2.33 -0.53 11.42
N THR A 57 3.22 0.04 12.23
CA THR A 57 4.68 -0.18 12.14
C THR A 57 5.25 -0.86 13.39
N ASN A 58 4.38 -1.31 14.29
CA ASN A 58 4.76 -2.04 15.50
C ASN A 58 4.83 -3.55 15.26
N CYS A 59 5.61 -4.26 16.09
CA CYS A 59 5.81 -5.70 15.96
C CYS A 59 4.51 -6.50 16.18
N SER A 60 3.67 -6.06 17.12
CA SER A 60 2.47 -6.79 17.53
C SER A 60 1.35 -6.81 16.49
N ALA A 61 1.46 -6.02 15.42
CA ALA A 61 0.51 -6.09 14.31
C ALA A 61 0.58 -7.40 13.53
N CYS A 62 1.78 -8.01 13.46
CA CYS A 62 2.03 -9.22 12.68
C CYS A 62 2.68 -10.36 13.48
N HIS A 63 3.38 -10.03 14.58
CA HIS A 63 4.10 -11.00 15.43
C HIS A 63 3.40 -11.11 16.79
N TYR A 64 2.52 -12.11 16.91
CA TYR A 64 1.80 -12.47 18.13
C TYR A 64 2.61 -13.46 18.99
#